data_AF-A0A7V4IWB6-F1
#
_entry.id   AF-A0A7V4IWB6-F1
#
_cell.length_a   1.000
_cell.length_b   1.000
_cell.length_c   1.000
_cell.angle_alpha   90.00
_cell.angle_beta   90.00
_cell.angle_gamma   90.00
#
_symmetry.space_group_name_H-M   'P 1'
#
loop_
_entity.id
_entity.type
_entity.pdbx_description
1 polymer ?
#
loop_
_entity_poly.entity_id
_entity_poly.type
_entity_poly.pdbx_seq_one_letter_code
_entity_poly.pdbx_strand_id
1 'polypeptide(L)' 'MIVGDRLDTDVAQGKRAGVTAALVLTGVTTREQAEGAPPEQRPDRVLEDLRGLL' A
#
# COMPACT_ATOMS: atom_id res chain seq x y z
N MET A 1 -7.52 5.98 6.87
CA MET A 1 -6.72 5.47 5.74
C MET A 1 -5.26 5.52 6.14
N ILE A 2 -4.50 4.48 5.84
CA ILE A 2 -3.04 4.43 5.99
C ILE A 2 -2.43 4.58 4.60
N VAL A 3 -1.38 5.40 4.51
CA VAL A 3 -0.59 5.58 3.28
C VAL A 3 0.85 5.24 3.61
N GLY A 4 1.49 4.44 2.78
CA GLY A 4 2.89 4.09 2.97
C GLY A 4 3.51 3.46 1.72
N ASP A 5 4.76 3.05 1.84
CA ASP A 5 5.56 2.51 0.73
C ASP A 5 5.98 1.05 0.95
N ARG A 6 5.50 0.43 2.04
CA ARG A 6 5.82 -0.97 2.40
C ARG A 6 4.58 -1.83 2.60
N LEU A 7 4.62 -3.05 2.04
CA LEU A 7 3.53 -4.02 2.10
C LEU A 7 3.38 -4.68 3.47
N ASP A 8 4.51 -5.08 4.07
CA ASP A 8 4.58 -5.86 5.31
C ASP A 8 4.20 -5.08 6.57
N THR A 9 4.27 -3.75 6.48
CA THR A 9 4.07 -2.82 7.57
C THR A 9 2.86 -1.95 7.30
N ASP A 10 2.96 -0.96 6.42
CA ASP A 10 1.89 0.04 6.23
C ASP A 10 0.60 -0.61 5.73
N VAL A 11 0.70 -1.42 4.66
CA VAL A 11 -0.47 -2.04 4.04
C VAL A 11 -1.04 -3.13 4.94
N ALA A 12 -0.20 -4.03 5.47
CA ALA A 12 -0.63 -5.07 6.38
C ALA A 12 -1.29 -4.49 7.65
N GLN A 13 -0.77 -3.40 8.20
CA GLN A 13 -1.39 -2.72 9.34
C GLN A 13 -2.74 -2.10 8.97
N GLY A 14 -2.84 -1.46 7.80
CA GLY A 14 -4.11 -0.90 7.32
C GLY A 14 -5.20 -1.97 7.24
N LYS A 15 -4.87 -3.10 6.63
CA LYS A 15 -5.78 -4.26 6.55
C LYS A 15 -6.18 -4.79 7.92
N ARG A 16 -5.22 -4.97 8.84
CA ARG A 16 -5.48 -5.46 10.20
C ARG A 16 -6.30 -4.50 11.04
N ALA A 17 -6.13 -3.20 10.84
CA ALA A 17 -6.88 -2.15 11.51
C ALA A 17 -8.28 -1.91 10.89
N GLY A 18 -8.60 -2.59 9.77
CA GLY A 18 -9.88 -2.42 9.07
C GLY A 18 -10.02 -1.06 8.39
N VAL A 19 -8.91 -0.39 8.06
CA VAL A 19 -8.89 0.91 7.39
C VAL A 19 -8.30 0.77 5.99
N THR A 20 -8.71 1.65 5.07
CA THR A 20 -8.16 1.67 3.72
C THR A 20 -6.64 1.82 3.74
N ALA A 21 -5.93 0.98 2.98
CA ALA A 21 -4.50 1.03 2.78
C ALA A 21 -4.14 1.50 1.36
N ALA A 22 -3.35 2.55 1.24
CA ALA A 22 -2.81 3.05 -0.03
C ALA A 22 -1.29 2.89 -0.05
N LEU A 23 -0.76 2.28 -1.11
CA LEU A 23 0.66 2.14 -1.37
C LEU A 23 1.13 3.24 -2.33
N VAL A 24 2.21 3.94 -2.02
CA VAL A 24 2.91 4.84 -2.95
C VAL A 24 4.17 4.18 -3.52
N LEU A 25 4.41 4.36 -4.83
CA LEU A 25 5.53 3.75 -5.54
C LEU A 25 6.82 4.60 -5.53
N THR A 26 6.88 5.64 -4.70
CA THR A 26 8.08 6.48 -4.51
C THR A 26 9.12 5.89 -3.55
N GLY A 27 8.78 4.81 -2.85
CA GLY A 27 9.61 4.23 -1.79
C GLY A 27 10.13 2.84 -2.13
N VAL A 28 10.04 1.91 -1.16
CA VAL A 28 10.71 0.61 -1.25
C VAL A 28 9.96 -0.40 -2.13
N THR A 29 8.63 -0.37 -2.13
CA THR A 29 7.82 -1.36 -2.85
C THR A 29 7.63 -0.99 -4.31
N THR A 30 7.90 -1.94 -5.21
CA THR A 30 7.65 -1.80 -6.65
C THR A 30 6.22 -2.21 -7.02
N ARG A 31 5.76 -1.78 -8.20
CA ARG A 31 4.44 -2.17 -8.74
C ARG A 31 4.28 -3.69 -8.84
N GLU A 32 5.31 -4.39 -9.32
CA GLU A 32 5.31 -5.85 -9.47
C GLU A 32 5.18 -6.56 -8.11
N GLN A 33 5.84 -6.05 -7.06
CA GLN A 33 5.69 -6.56 -5.70
C GLN A 33 4.27 -6.35 -5.16
N ALA A 34 3.67 -5.19 -5.44
CA ALA A 34 2.29 -4.89 -5.03
C ALA A 34 1.26 -5.81 -5.72
N GLU A 35 1.47 -6.15 -6.99
CA GLU A 35 0.62 -7.06 -7.76
C GLU A 35 0.70 -8.51 -7.25
N GLY A 36 1.92 -8.95 -6.91
CA GLY A 36 2.19 -10.26 -6.32
C GLY A 36 1.89 -10.39 -4.83
N ALA A 37 1.45 -9.32 -4.16
CA ALA A 37 1.21 -9.31 -2.72
C ALA A 37 0.08 -10.29 -2.32
N PRO A 38 0.24 -11.05 -1.23
CA PRO A 38 -0.82 -11.91 -0.70
C PRO A 38 -2.00 -11.05 -0.20
N PRO A 39 -3.22 -11.62 -0.06
CA PRO A 39 -4.42 -10.87 0.29
C PRO A 39 -4.29 -10.00 1.55
N GLU A 40 -3.51 -10.45 2.54
CA GLU A 40 -3.30 -9.74 3.81
C GLU A 40 -2.41 -8.49 3.66
N GLN A 41 -1.63 -8.41 2.58
CA GLN A 41 -0.71 -7.31 2.27
C GLN A 41 -1.08 -6.59 0.99
N ARG A 42 -2.22 -6.92 0.36
CA ARG A 42 -2.64 -6.30 -0.88
C ARG A 42 -3.23 -4.91 -0.60
N PRO A 43 -2.64 -3.83 -1.14
CA PRO A 43 -3.14 -2.48 -0.92
C PRO A 43 -4.48 -2.28 -1.64
N ASP A 44 -5.35 -1.45 -1.06
CA ASP A 44 -6.63 -1.09 -1.67
C ASP A 44 -6.44 -0.06 -2.79
N ARG A 45 -5.36 0.71 -2.73
CA ARG A 45 -4.94 1.66 -3.77
C ARG A 45 -3.43 1.61 -3.99
N VAL A 46 -3.00 1.67 -5.24
CA VAL A 46 -1.59 1.86 -5.61
C VAL A 46 -1.48 3.20 -6.34
N LEU A 47 -0.63 4.07 -5.84
CA LEU A 47 -0.43 5.44 -6.31
C LEU A 47 1.02 5.61 -6.75
N GLU A 48 1.26 6.36 -7.83
CA GLU A 48 2.62 6.67 -8.26
C GLU A 48 3.37 7.47 -7.18
N ASP A 49 2.68 8.40 -6.52
CA ASP A 49 3.21 9.23 -5.44
C ASP A 49 2.08 9.86 -4.60
N LEU A 50 2.43 10.66 -3.60
CA LEU A 50 1.49 11.31 -2.69
C LEU A 50 0.51 12.29 -3.37
N ARG A 51 0.81 12.80 -4.57
CA ARG A 51 -0.11 13.68 -5.32
C ARG A 51 -1.36 12.93 -5.77
N GLY A 52 -1.31 11.59 -5.84
CA GLY A 52 -2.46 10.74 -6.11
C GLY A 52 -3.48 10.66 -4.95
N LEU A 53 -3.24 11.37 -3.84
CA LEU A 53 -4.15 11.47 -2.70
C LEU A 53 -5.11 12.67 -2.77
N LEU A 54 -4.90 13.57 -3.74
CA LEU A 54 -5.71 14.79 -3.93
C LEU A 54 -7.09 14.49 -4.51
#